data_AF-A0A3M0A2X0-F1
#
_entry.id   AF-A0A3M0A2X0-F1
#
_cell.length_a   1.000
_cell.length_b   1.000
_cell.length_c   1.000
_cell.angle_alpha   90.00
_cell.angle_beta   90.00
_cell.angle_gamma   90.00
#
_symmetry.space_group_name_H-M   'P 1'
#
loop_
_entity.id
_entity.type
_entity.pdbx_description
1 polymer ?
#
loop_
_entity_poly.entity_id
_entity_poly.type
_entity_poly.pdbx_seq_one_letter_code
_entity_poly.pdbx_strand_id
1 'polypeptide(L)'
;MAKEIILGIDLGTTNSVVSIMENGKAKVLENPNGKRTTPSVVAFKNGERVVGEVAKRQLETNPDSIASIKRLMGTSQTVHANGKDYKPEEISAMILSYMKEYAEKKIGQSVKKAVITVPAYFDNAQREATKNAGLIAGLDVVRIINEPTAAALSFGMDKDKNKNHKILVFDLGGGTFDVSILEMENGTFEVLSTSGDNHLGGDDWDHKIVDWMKDQIKAKYSYDVSGDKMALARLKEEAERAKITLSESLVTNISLPFLAMSANGPINVELELKRSEFEKMTEDLLMRTKKPLLDALKDANLKFTDLHEVLLVGGSTRMPAVQKLVEEVTGKKPNNSINPDEVVSVGAAIQGAVLAGDIKDVLLLDVTPLTLGIVVEGEIVAPLIPRNTTIPVTKSQIFSTAADNQSAVTIVITQGERQLARDNKILGQFNLEGIDPAPRGVPQIEVSFSIDVNGITKVTAKDKKTNKEQTITISNTSKLSDEEVEKMVKEAEENREEDKKKRHEIEVTVRAEQTLNTLDKTINSDEAKKAGEDKLGEIKKIQENIKKLLEEKKYEELEKALNEFDQQIQSAMDFMKKNNINPEDLNKKNDENKN
;
A
#
# COMPACT_ATOMS: atom_id res chain seq x y z
N MET A 1 -15.94 24.67 11.95
CA MET A 1 -15.11 23.45 12.10
C MET A 1 -14.53 23.13 10.73
N ALA A 2 -13.24 22.85 10.63
CA ALA A 2 -12.65 22.41 9.37
C ALA A 2 -13.35 21.11 8.94
N LYS A 3 -13.62 20.98 7.65
CA LYS A 3 -14.26 19.79 7.10
C LYS A 3 -13.35 18.58 7.33
N GLU A 4 -13.91 17.51 7.89
CA GLU A 4 -13.18 16.27 8.12
C GLU A 4 -12.78 15.68 6.76
N ILE A 5 -11.48 15.39 6.58
CA ILE A 5 -10.94 14.83 5.34
C ILE A 5 -10.83 13.31 5.50
N ILE A 6 -11.26 12.58 4.48
CA ILE A 6 -11.09 11.13 4.37
C ILE A 6 -10.09 10.89 3.24
N LEU A 7 -8.95 10.25 3.55
CA LEU A 7 -7.96 9.89 2.54
C LEU A 7 -8.49 8.74 1.68
N GLY A 8 -8.30 8.82 0.36
CA GLY A 8 -8.38 7.66 -0.52
C GLY A 8 -6.98 7.09 -0.72
N ILE A 9 -6.72 5.91 -0.18
CA ILE A 9 -5.40 5.28 -0.24
C ILE A 9 -5.48 4.04 -1.11
N ASP A 10 -4.72 4.05 -2.20
CA ASP A 10 -4.33 2.84 -2.90
C ASP A 10 -3.08 2.24 -2.23
N LEU A 11 -3.23 1.15 -1.50
CA LEU A 11 -2.12 0.42 -0.88
C LEU A 11 -1.68 -0.70 -1.81
N GLY A 12 -0.88 -0.42 -2.83
CA GLY A 12 -0.47 -1.42 -3.82
C GLY A 12 0.75 -2.26 -3.40
N THR A 13 0.96 -3.39 -4.08
CA THR A 13 2.10 -4.30 -3.82
C THR A 13 3.45 -3.64 -4.07
N THR A 14 3.55 -2.86 -5.16
CA THR A 14 4.81 -2.23 -5.59
C THR A 14 4.83 -0.74 -5.29
N ASN A 15 3.71 -0.06 -5.52
CA ASN A 15 3.54 1.37 -5.27
C ASN A 15 2.22 1.62 -4.57
N SER A 16 2.18 2.65 -3.74
CA SER A 16 0.99 3.16 -3.09
C SER A 16 0.74 4.62 -3.49
N VAL A 17 -0.53 5.02 -3.48
CA VAL A 17 -0.97 6.36 -3.91
C VAL A 17 -2.01 6.89 -2.93
N VAL A 18 -1.92 8.17 -2.57
CA VAL A 18 -2.92 8.82 -1.73
C VAL A 18 -3.57 9.98 -2.46
N SER A 19 -4.89 10.04 -2.34
CA SER A 19 -5.76 11.07 -2.92
C SER A 19 -6.67 11.66 -1.86
N ILE A 20 -7.11 12.89 -2.11
CA ILE A 20 -8.10 13.60 -1.30
C ILE A 20 -9.18 14.19 -2.18
N MET A 21 -10.30 14.58 -1.57
CA MET A 21 -11.30 15.41 -2.21
C MET A 21 -11.06 16.88 -1.85
N GLU A 22 -10.73 17.69 -2.85
CA GLU A 22 -10.47 19.13 -2.72
C GLU A 22 -11.38 19.87 -3.71
N ASN A 23 -12.20 20.80 -3.21
CA ASN A 23 -13.12 21.61 -4.03
C ASN A 23 -14.04 20.78 -4.96
N GLY A 24 -14.52 19.63 -4.46
CA GLY A 24 -15.40 18.74 -5.21
C GLY A 24 -14.70 17.89 -6.27
N LYS A 25 -13.37 17.93 -6.36
CA LYS A 25 -12.58 17.10 -7.27
C LYS A 25 -11.61 16.22 -6.48
N ALA A 26 -11.43 15.00 -6.95
CA ALA A 26 -10.39 14.13 -6.44
C ALA A 26 -9.01 14.62 -6.92
N LYS A 27 -8.04 14.66 -6.01
CA LYS A 27 -6.67 15.11 -6.26
C LYS A 27 -5.69 14.15 -5.62
N VAL A 28 -4.82 13.58 -6.44
CA VAL A 28 -3.67 12.80 -5.97
C VAL A 28 -2.64 13.74 -5.36
N LEU A 29 -2.11 13.35 -4.21
CA LEU A 29 -1.07 14.08 -3.53
C LEU A 29 0.31 13.57 -3.95
N GLU A 30 1.24 14.50 -4.16
CA GLU A 30 2.63 14.14 -4.34
C GLU A 30 3.25 13.72 -3.00
N ASN A 31 4.24 12.85 -3.05
CA ASN A 31 5.10 12.56 -1.92
C ASN A 31 6.18 13.65 -1.77
N PRO A 32 7.02 13.61 -0.72
CA PRO A 32 8.10 14.59 -0.50
C PRO A 32 9.13 14.68 -1.66
N ASN A 33 9.19 13.67 -2.53
CA ASN A 33 10.08 13.65 -3.69
C ASN A 33 9.41 14.23 -4.97
N GLY A 34 8.20 14.79 -4.86
CA GLY A 34 7.45 15.35 -5.98
C GLY A 34 6.79 14.32 -6.89
N LYS A 35 6.77 13.02 -6.50
CA LYS A 35 6.13 11.95 -7.26
C LYS A 35 4.72 11.69 -6.76
N ARG A 36 3.82 11.29 -7.64
CA ARG A 36 2.42 10.95 -7.29
C ARG A 36 2.25 9.51 -6.82
N THR A 37 3.27 8.68 -6.97
CA THR A 37 3.32 7.31 -6.46
C THR A 37 4.45 7.16 -5.45
N THR A 38 4.26 6.34 -4.44
CA THR A 38 5.26 6.04 -3.41
C THR A 38 5.58 4.54 -3.44
N PRO A 39 6.84 4.12 -3.62
CA PRO A 39 7.19 2.70 -3.53
C PRO A 39 6.76 2.08 -2.20
N SER A 40 6.11 0.91 -2.26
CA SER A 40 5.67 0.14 -1.10
C SER A 40 6.85 -0.64 -0.49
N VAL A 41 7.87 0.11 -0.06
CA VAL A 41 9.15 -0.41 0.46
C VAL A 41 9.45 0.25 1.80
N VAL A 42 9.86 -0.55 2.78
CA VAL A 42 10.34 -0.10 4.09
C VAL A 42 11.77 -0.60 4.25
N ALA A 43 12.67 0.24 4.74
CA ALA A 43 14.02 -0.20 5.10
C ALA A 43 14.40 0.33 6.48
N PHE A 44 15.16 -0.47 7.22
CA PHE A 44 15.70 -0.08 8.52
C PHE A 44 17.21 0.08 8.42
N LYS A 45 17.76 1.17 8.96
CA LYS A 45 19.21 1.40 8.97
C LYS A 45 19.60 2.24 10.17
N ASN A 46 20.58 1.80 10.95
CA ASN A 46 21.09 2.51 12.13
C ASN A 46 19.99 2.90 13.15
N GLY A 47 18.95 2.07 13.28
CA GLY A 47 17.81 2.39 14.14
C GLY A 47 16.86 3.48 13.58
N GLU A 48 17.02 3.87 12.32
CA GLU A 48 16.08 4.70 11.57
C GLU A 48 15.24 3.84 10.63
N ARG A 49 13.98 4.21 10.49
CA ARG A 49 13.05 3.65 9.51
C ARG A 49 12.89 4.62 8.35
N VAL A 50 13.05 4.13 7.13
CA VAL A 50 12.76 4.88 5.91
C VAL A 50 11.75 4.15 5.05
N VAL A 51 10.93 4.90 4.33
CA VAL A 51 9.84 4.40 3.48
C VAL A 51 9.91 5.05 2.11
N GLY A 52 9.40 4.38 1.06
CA GLY A 52 9.29 4.96 -0.27
C GLY A 52 10.58 4.88 -1.08
N GLU A 53 10.90 5.93 -1.84
CA GLU A 53 12.07 5.93 -2.73
C GLU A 53 13.39 5.78 -1.99
N VAL A 54 13.50 6.35 -0.78
CA VAL A 54 14.72 6.26 0.04
C VAL A 54 14.96 4.81 0.48
N ALA A 55 13.90 4.07 0.79
CA ALA A 55 13.96 2.65 1.10
C ALA A 55 14.25 1.83 -0.18
N LYS A 56 13.58 2.14 -1.30
CA LYS A 56 13.77 1.43 -2.58
C LYS A 56 15.25 1.46 -3.03
N ARG A 57 15.93 2.61 -2.90
CA ARG A 57 17.37 2.76 -3.23
C ARG A 57 18.31 1.88 -2.41
N GLN A 58 17.85 1.36 -1.28
CA GLN A 58 18.66 0.56 -0.37
C GLN A 58 18.41 -0.94 -0.52
N LEU A 59 17.42 -1.36 -1.32
CA LEU A 59 17.06 -2.78 -1.48
C LEU A 59 18.25 -3.66 -1.86
N GLU A 60 19.18 -3.15 -2.68
CA GLU A 60 20.36 -3.89 -3.13
C GLU A 60 21.43 -4.06 -2.05
N THR A 61 21.56 -3.09 -1.14
CA THR A 61 22.71 -2.97 -0.23
C THR A 61 22.34 -3.14 1.24
N ASN A 62 21.05 -3.10 1.57
CA ASN A 62 20.53 -3.18 2.92
C ASN A 62 19.62 -4.42 3.07
N PRO A 63 20.08 -5.48 3.77
CA PRO A 63 19.28 -6.69 3.97
C PRO A 63 18.03 -6.48 4.83
N ASP A 64 17.94 -5.37 5.57
CA ASP A 64 16.79 -4.99 6.37
C ASP A 64 15.75 -4.17 5.57
N SER A 65 15.75 -4.32 4.24
CA SER A 65 14.77 -3.71 3.34
C SER A 65 13.69 -4.72 2.94
N ILE A 66 12.43 -4.32 3.08
CA ILE A 66 11.24 -5.15 2.83
C ILE A 66 10.43 -4.51 1.69
N ALA A 67 10.09 -5.31 0.69
CA ALA A 67 9.23 -4.95 -0.45
C ALA A 67 8.19 -6.04 -0.72
N SER A 68 7.17 -5.74 -1.53
CA SER A 68 6.09 -6.67 -1.92
C SER A 68 5.33 -7.29 -0.74
N ILE A 69 5.29 -6.62 0.43
CA ILE A 69 4.70 -7.16 1.66
C ILE A 69 3.20 -7.49 1.50
N LYS A 70 2.51 -6.80 0.57
CA LYS A 70 1.08 -7.03 0.28
C LYS A 70 0.78 -8.49 -0.11
N ARG A 71 1.75 -9.20 -0.71
CA ARG A 71 1.61 -10.64 -1.05
C ARG A 71 1.54 -11.55 0.19
N LEU A 72 1.94 -11.06 1.37
CA LEU A 72 1.91 -11.81 2.62
C LEU A 72 0.74 -11.41 3.54
N MET A 73 -0.07 -10.43 3.16
CA MET A 73 -1.23 -9.98 3.95
C MET A 73 -2.20 -11.13 4.20
N GLY A 74 -2.73 -11.23 5.41
CA GLY A 74 -3.63 -12.31 5.82
C GLY A 74 -2.97 -13.69 5.95
N THR A 75 -1.64 -13.79 5.82
CA THR A 75 -0.89 -15.03 6.04
C THR A 75 -0.29 -15.07 7.45
N SER A 76 0.17 -16.25 7.88
CA SER A 76 0.86 -16.40 9.17
C SER A 76 2.35 -16.05 9.14
N GLN A 77 2.89 -15.74 7.96
CA GLN A 77 4.30 -15.48 7.74
C GLN A 77 4.74 -14.18 8.42
N THR A 78 6.03 -14.08 8.72
CA THR A 78 6.69 -12.88 9.22
C THR A 78 7.89 -12.56 8.33
N VAL A 79 8.31 -11.29 8.37
CA VAL A 79 9.52 -10.83 7.71
C VAL A 79 10.50 -10.34 8.77
N HIS A 80 11.74 -10.82 8.70
CA HIS A 80 12.79 -10.44 9.65
C HIS A 80 13.53 -9.21 9.14
N ALA A 81 13.60 -8.16 9.95
CA ALA A 81 14.42 -6.98 9.68
C ALA A 81 14.79 -6.28 11.00
N ASN A 82 15.92 -5.58 11.04
CA ASN A 82 16.36 -4.81 12.21
C ASN A 82 16.38 -5.64 13.52
N GLY A 83 16.72 -6.93 13.41
CA GLY A 83 16.74 -7.87 14.54
C GLY A 83 15.36 -8.24 15.13
N LYS A 84 14.25 -7.88 14.48
CA LYS A 84 12.87 -8.20 14.91
C LYS A 84 12.09 -8.88 13.76
N ASP A 85 11.17 -9.76 14.12
CA ASP A 85 10.18 -10.29 13.19
C ASP A 85 8.96 -9.37 13.15
N TYR A 86 8.59 -8.93 11.95
CA TYR A 86 7.42 -8.11 11.72
C TYR A 86 6.31 -8.90 11.02
N LYS A 87 5.08 -8.59 11.39
CA LYS A 87 3.88 -9.00 10.67
C LYS A 87 3.69 -8.14 9.40
N PRO A 88 3.07 -8.69 8.35
CA PRO A 88 2.74 -7.93 7.15
C PRO A 88 1.97 -6.64 7.45
N GLU A 89 1.04 -6.68 8.40
CA GLU A 89 0.22 -5.56 8.86
C GLU A 89 1.07 -4.43 9.44
N GLU A 90 2.12 -4.75 10.22
CA GLU A 90 3.04 -3.75 10.79
C GLU A 90 3.79 -3.01 9.68
N ILE A 91 4.37 -3.73 8.72
CA ILE A 91 5.10 -3.12 7.61
C ILE A 91 4.16 -2.30 6.71
N SER A 92 2.97 -2.80 6.40
CA SER A 92 1.94 -2.03 5.67
C SER A 92 1.51 -0.79 6.45
N ALA A 93 1.40 -0.86 7.78
CA ALA A 93 1.09 0.29 8.62
C ALA A 93 2.19 1.37 8.58
N MET A 94 3.46 0.98 8.41
CA MET A 94 4.57 1.94 8.21
C MET A 94 4.42 2.68 6.88
N ILE A 95 4.01 1.98 5.82
CA ILE A 95 3.74 2.58 4.50
C ILE A 95 2.54 3.54 4.60
N LEU A 96 1.45 3.10 5.23
CA LEU A 96 0.24 3.92 5.44
C LEU A 96 0.53 5.15 6.32
N SER A 97 1.33 4.99 7.38
CA SER A 97 1.75 6.09 8.25
C SER A 97 2.56 7.13 7.49
N TYR A 98 3.53 6.70 6.68
CA TYR A 98 4.31 7.61 5.83
C TYR A 98 3.41 8.40 4.87
N MET A 99 2.43 7.73 4.25
CA MET A 99 1.46 8.40 3.37
C MET A 99 0.57 9.40 4.10
N LYS A 100 0.07 9.02 5.27
CA LYS A 100 -0.68 9.92 6.15
C LYS A 100 0.15 11.15 6.51
N GLU A 101 1.40 10.99 6.93
CA GLU A 101 2.26 12.09 7.37
C GLU A 101 2.50 13.12 6.28
N TYR A 102 2.84 12.71 5.04
CA TYR A 102 3.04 13.70 3.98
C TYR A 102 1.72 14.29 3.49
N ALA A 103 0.61 13.55 3.58
CA ALA A 103 -0.72 14.09 3.30
C ALA A 103 -1.09 15.19 4.30
N GLU A 104 -0.94 14.93 5.61
CA GLU A 104 -1.19 15.92 6.68
C GLU A 104 -0.33 17.19 6.49
N LYS A 105 0.95 17.04 6.13
CA LYS A 105 1.83 18.18 5.83
C LYS A 105 1.37 19.01 4.65
N LYS A 106 0.90 18.37 3.56
CA LYS A 106 0.40 19.09 2.37
C LYS A 106 -0.95 19.75 2.61
N ILE A 107 -1.81 19.11 3.39
CA ILE A 107 -3.16 19.63 3.70
C ILE A 107 -3.09 20.73 4.78
N GLY A 108 -2.13 20.66 5.70
CA GLY A 108 -1.97 21.60 6.82
C GLY A 108 -2.88 21.29 8.02
N GLN A 109 -3.46 20.09 8.10
CA GLN A 109 -4.25 19.62 9.26
C GLN A 109 -4.09 18.11 9.46
N SER A 110 -4.39 17.62 10.66
CA SER A 110 -4.37 16.18 10.94
C SER A 110 -5.54 15.44 10.28
N VAL A 111 -5.29 14.21 9.85
CA VAL A 111 -6.26 13.35 9.19
C VAL A 111 -6.40 12.03 9.95
N LYS A 112 -7.65 11.64 10.24
CA LYS A 112 -7.95 10.44 11.03
C LYS A 112 -8.64 9.34 10.25
N LYS A 113 -9.27 9.63 9.11
CA LYS A 113 -10.10 8.66 8.38
C LYS A 113 -9.51 8.32 7.02
N ALA A 114 -9.68 7.08 6.60
CA ALA A 114 -9.28 6.63 5.27
C ALA A 114 -10.25 5.59 4.68
N VAL A 115 -10.38 5.63 3.36
CA VAL A 115 -10.80 4.50 2.54
C VAL A 115 -9.52 3.86 1.99
N ILE A 116 -9.34 2.56 2.23
CA ILE A 116 -8.14 1.81 1.78
C ILE A 116 -8.57 0.76 0.76
N THR A 117 -7.80 0.63 -0.32
CA THR A 117 -8.11 -0.32 -1.39
C THR A 117 -7.54 -1.72 -1.12
N VAL A 118 -8.20 -2.73 -1.69
CA VAL A 118 -7.75 -4.13 -1.75
C VAL A 118 -8.09 -4.75 -3.10
N PRO A 119 -7.36 -5.78 -3.55
CA PRO A 119 -7.73 -6.57 -4.71
C PRO A 119 -9.15 -7.14 -4.56
N ALA A 120 -9.91 -7.21 -5.64
CA ALA A 120 -11.31 -7.68 -5.58
C ALA A 120 -11.37 -9.13 -5.08
N TYR A 121 -10.39 -9.93 -5.46
CA TYR A 121 -10.30 -11.34 -5.11
C TYR A 121 -9.67 -11.60 -3.73
N PHE A 122 -9.34 -10.56 -2.94
CA PHE A 122 -8.90 -10.74 -1.56
C PHE A 122 -9.94 -11.45 -0.70
N ASP A 123 -9.49 -12.43 0.06
CA ASP A 123 -10.32 -13.11 1.05
C ASP A 123 -10.48 -12.30 2.34
N ASN A 124 -11.25 -12.83 3.29
CA ASN A 124 -11.52 -12.13 4.54
C ASN A 124 -10.27 -11.85 5.38
N ALA A 125 -9.30 -12.79 5.44
CA ALA A 125 -8.09 -12.61 6.23
C ALA A 125 -7.29 -11.42 5.72
N GLN A 126 -7.18 -11.31 4.40
CA GLN A 126 -6.40 -10.26 3.74
C GLN A 126 -7.08 -8.89 3.92
N ARG A 127 -8.41 -8.83 3.80
CA ARG A 127 -9.20 -7.60 4.04
C ARG A 127 -9.07 -7.10 5.48
N GLU A 128 -9.16 -8.00 6.44
CA GLU A 128 -9.01 -7.69 7.86
C GLU A 128 -7.59 -7.23 8.19
N ALA A 129 -6.57 -7.93 7.68
CA ALA A 129 -5.17 -7.54 7.83
C ALA A 129 -4.92 -6.12 7.27
N THR A 130 -5.48 -5.77 6.11
CA THR A 130 -5.38 -4.42 5.55
C THR A 130 -6.09 -3.38 6.42
N LYS A 131 -7.27 -3.71 6.96
CA LYS A 131 -7.96 -2.84 7.90
C LYS A 131 -7.13 -2.60 9.17
N ASN A 132 -6.55 -3.66 9.73
CA ASN A 132 -5.68 -3.59 10.91
C ASN A 132 -4.42 -2.77 10.64
N ALA A 133 -3.80 -2.90 9.47
CA ALA A 133 -2.69 -2.04 9.07
C ALA A 133 -3.06 -0.55 9.07
N GLY A 134 -4.28 -0.21 8.64
CA GLY A 134 -4.83 1.15 8.75
C GLY A 134 -4.97 1.62 10.20
N LEU A 135 -5.54 0.77 11.06
CA LEU A 135 -5.68 1.07 12.49
C LEU A 135 -4.30 1.31 13.16
N ILE A 136 -3.33 0.44 12.91
CA ILE A 136 -1.94 0.56 13.41
C ILE A 136 -1.29 1.86 12.90
N ALA A 137 -1.61 2.29 11.68
CA ALA A 137 -1.17 3.57 11.12
C ALA A 137 -1.87 4.81 11.74
N GLY A 138 -2.81 4.61 12.67
CA GLY A 138 -3.62 5.66 13.28
C GLY A 138 -4.68 6.21 12.32
N LEU A 139 -5.23 5.38 11.44
CA LEU A 139 -6.35 5.69 10.55
C LEU A 139 -7.59 4.86 10.95
N ASP A 140 -8.70 5.55 11.18
CA ASP A 140 -10.04 4.97 11.19
C ASP A 140 -10.42 4.59 9.75
N VAL A 141 -10.38 3.29 9.47
CA VAL A 141 -10.68 2.74 8.15
C VAL A 141 -12.19 2.65 7.98
N VAL A 142 -12.78 3.71 7.44
CA VAL A 142 -14.23 3.85 7.27
C VAL A 142 -14.80 2.95 6.16
N ARG A 143 -13.95 2.50 5.23
CA ARG A 143 -14.30 1.53 4.18
C ARG A 143 -13.07 0.85 3.62
N ILE A 144 -13.18 -0.46 3.41
CA ILE A 144 -12.33 -1.20 2.47
C ILE A 144 -13.06 -1.24 1.13
N ILE A 145 -12.41 -0.81 0.05
CA ILE A 145 -12.98 -0.81 -1.30
C ILE A 145 -12.16 -1.69 -2.24
N ASN A 146 -12.83 -2.41 -3.14
CA ASN A 146 -12.16 -3.20 -4.16
C ASN A 146 -11.49 -2.30 -5.20
N GLU A 147 -10.26 -2.62 -5.62
CA GLU A 147 -9.48 -1.84 -6.58
C GLU A 147 -10.21 -1.61 -7.91
N PRO A 148 -10.79 -2.65 -8.56
CA PRO A 148 -11.57 -2.45 -9.78
C PRO A 148 -12.82 -1.59 -9.57
N THR A 149 -13.46 -1.70 -8.41
CA THR A 149 -14.63 -0.90 -8.04
C THR A 149 -14.27 0.58 -7.87
N ALA A 150 -13.13 0.87 -7.23
CA ALA A 150 -12.61 2.21 -7.12
C ALA A 150 -12.27 2.80 -8.51
N ALA A 151 -11.63 2.02 -9.38
CA ALA A 151 -11.31 2.45 -10.72
C ALA A 151 -12.58 2.77 -11.55
N ALA A 152 -13.59 1.92 -11.47
CA ALA A 152 -14.89 2.13 -12.09
C ALA A 152 -15.59 3.40 -11.58
N LEU A 153 -15.57 3.62 -10.26
CA LEU A 153 -16.13 4.82 -9.64
C LEU A 153 -15.46 6.08 -10.20
N SER A 154 -14.12 6.10 -10.27
CA SER A 154 -13.39 7.23 -10.88
C SER A 154 -13.75 7.45 -12.34
N PHE A 155 -13.94 6.38 -13.13
CA PHE A 155 -14.28 6.48 -14.55
C PHE A 155 -15.73 6.94 -14.79
N GLY A 156 -16.67 6.46 -13.98
CA GLY A 156 -18.10 6.67 -14.19
C GLY A 156 -18.63 8.02 -13.70
N MET A 157 -17.91 8.74 -12.84
CA MET A 157 -18.36 10.03 -12.29
C MET A 157 -18.66 11.09 -13.36
N ASP A 158 -17.93 11.09 -14.47
CA ASP A 158 -18.09 12.06 -15.57
C ASP A 158 -18.98 11.54 -16.72
N LYS A 159 -19.61 10.37 -16.56
CA LYS A 159 -20.47 9.76 -17.59
C LYS A 159 -21.92 10.20 -17.45
N ASP A 160 -22.67 10.12 -18.55
CA ASP A 160 -24.11 10.39 -18.56
C ASP A 160 -24.84 9.37 -17.70
N LYS A 161 -25.32 9.81 -16.53
CA LYS A 161 -26.00 8.98 -15.54
C LYS A 161 -27.26 8.30 -16.08
N ASN A 162 -27.88 8.81 -17.14
CA ASN A 162 -29.12 8.27 -17.71
C ASN A 162 -28.88 7.13 -18.71
N LYS A 163 -27.63 6.77 -18.97
CA LYS A 163 -27.28 5.67 -19.87
C LYS A 163 -26.72 4.52 -19.06
N ASN A 164 -27.27 3.34 -19.31
CA ASN A 164 -26.69 2.10 -18.86
C ASN A 164 -25.30 1.95 -19.51
N HIS A 165 -24.29 1.70 -18.68
CA HIS A 165 -22.92 1.56 -19.14
C HIS A 165 -22.25 0.37 -18.46
N LYS A 166 -22.04 -0.69 -19.23
CA LYS A 166 -21.31 -1.89 -18.82
C LYS A 166 -19.85 -1.79 -19.16
N ILE A 167 -18.98 -1.94 -18.17
CA ILE A 167 -17.53 -1.86 -18.34
C ILE A 167 -16.86 -3.10 -17.83
N LEU A 168 -15.69 -3.39 -18.39
CA LEU A 168 -14.77 -4.37 -17.85
C LEU A 168 -13.53 -3.65 -17.34
N VAL A 169 -13.15 -3.91 -16.09
CA VAL A 169 -11.91 -3.43 -15.49
C VAL A 169 -10.94 -4.60 -15.43
N PHE A 170 -9.82 -4.47 -16.13
CA PHE A 170 -8.71 -5.42 -16.14
C PHE A 170 -7.57 -4.80 -15.34
N ASP A 171 -7.37 -5.27 -14.12
CA ASP A 171 -6.36 -4.76 -13.19
C ASP A 171 -5.21 -5.76 -13.05
N LEU A 172 -4.05 -5.42 -13.63
CA LEU A 172 -2.84 -6.21 -13.51
C LEU A 172 -1.75 -5.35 -12.84
N GLY A 173 -1.63 -5.53 -11.52
CA GLY A 173 -0.65 -4.85 -10.69
C GLY A 173 0.68 -5.59 -10.59
N GLY A 174 1.48 -5.24 -9.58
CA GLY A 174 2.75 -5.93 -9.27
C GLY A 174 2.58 -7.29 -8.57
N GLY A 175 1.46 -7.47 -7.87
CA GLY A 175 1.21 -8.63 -7.01
C GLY A 175 0.01 -9.50 -7.38
N THR A 176 -1.02 -8.85 -7.88
CA THR A 176 -2.36 -9.41 -8.03
C THR A 176 -2.93 -9.07 -9.39
N PHE A 177 -3.86 -9.92 -9.83
CA PHE A 177 -4.61 -9.75 -11.06
C PHE A 177 -6.10 -9.87 -10.76
N ASP A 178 -6.88 -8.86 -11.12
CA ASP A 178 -8.33 -8.87 -10.99
C ASP A 178 -9.00 -8.50 -12.31
N VAL A 179 -10.17 -9.10 -12.56
CA VAL A 179 -11.09 -8.70 -13.61
C VAL A 179 -12.46 -8.53 -13.00
N SER A 180 -13.07 -7.36 -13.17
CA SER A 180 -14.44 -7.10 -12.72
C SER A 180 -15.28 -6.52 -13.84
N ILE A 181 -16.53 -6.96 -13.90
CA ILE A 181 -17.54 -6.39 -14.78
C ILE A 181 -18.50 -5.59 -13.94
N LEU A 182 -18.70 -4.34 -14.34
CA LEU A 182 -19.57 -3.41 -13.63
C LEU A 182 -20.61 -2.82 -14.57
N GLU A 183 -21.80 -2.61 -14.04
CA GLU A 183 -22.89 -1.88 -14.66
C GLU A 183 -23.11 -0.57 -13.93
N MET A 184 -23.17 0.53 -14.69
CA MET A 184 -23.40 1.86 -14.17
C MET A 184 -24.69 2.40 -14.76
N GLU A 185 -25.66 2.70 -13.91
CA GLU A 185 -26.96 3.24 -14.33
C GLU A 185 -27.59 4.09 -13.22
N ASN A 186 -28.05 5.30 -13.56
CA ASN A 186 -28.75 6.22 -12.65
C ASN A 186 -27.98 6.51 -11.35
N GLY A 187 -26.64 6.58 -11.43
CA GLY A 187 -25.77 6.79 -10.26
C GLY A 187 -25.53 5.54 -9.42
N THR A 188 -26.08 4.39 -9.80
CA THR A 188 -25.76 3.09 -9.20
C THR A 188 -24.58 2.46 -9.94
N PHE A 189 -23.60 1.99 -9.19
CA PHE A 189 -22.44 1.23 -9.66
C PHE A 189 -22.57 -0.17 -9.08
N GLU A 190 -22.91 -1.14 -9.92
CA GLU A 190 -23.12 -2.52 -9.52
C GLU A 190 -22.03 -3.41 -10.10
N VAL A 191 -21.35 -4.15 -9.24
CA VAL A 191 -20.43 -5.22 -9.67
C VAL A 191 -21.29 -6.43 -10.06
N LEU A 192 -21.27 -6.80 -11.34
CA LEU A 192 -22.01 -7.97 -11.84
C LEU A 192 -21.23 -9.25 -11.58
N SER A 193 -19.92 -9.20 -11.73
CA SER A 193 -19.03 -10.32 -11.48
C SER A 193 -17.60 -9.88 -11.23
N THR A 194 -16.86 -10.72 -10.50
CA THR A 194 -15.42 -10.56 -10.32
C THR A 194 -14.69 -11.91 -10.36
N SER A 195 -13.47 -11.90 -10.88
CA SER A 195 -12.58 -13.05 -10.94
C SER A 195 -11.13 -12.57 -10.91
N GLY A 196 -10.17 -13.42 -10.54
CA GLY A 196 -8.79 -12.97 -10.42
C GLY A 196 -7.81 -14.08 -10.02
N ASP A 197 -6.58 -13.64 -9.74
CA ASP A 197 -5.47 -14.42 -9.20
C ASP A 197 -4.64 -13.54 -8.24
N ASN A 198 -4.73 -13.82 -6.94
CA ASN A 198 -4.02 -13.07 -5.89
C ASN A 198 -2.49 -13.28 -5.90
N HIS A 199 -1.96 -14.16 -6.76
CA HIS A 199 -0.54 -14.47 -6.87
C HIS A 199 -0.09 -14.44 -8.34
N LEU A 200 -0.54 -13.41 -9.06
CA LEU A 200 -0.15 -13.12 -10.44
C LEU A 200 -0.01 -11.61 -10.62
N GLY A 201 1.19 -11.14 -10.92
CA GLY A 201 1.44 -9.73 -11.22
C GLY A 201 2.88 -9.48 -11.66
N GLY A 202 3.25 -8.21 -11.81
CA GLY A 202 4.55 -7.79 -12.31
C GLY A 202 5.78 -8.45 -11.67
N ASP A 203 5.75 -8.81 -10.38
CA ASP A 203 6.88 -9.50 -9.73
C ASP A 203 7.12 -10.90 -10.33
N ASP A 204 6.07 -11.58 -10.83
CA ASP A 204 6.19 -12.91 -11.44
C ASP A 204 6.91 -12.82 -12.80
N TRP A 205 6.68 -11.74 -13.55
CA TRP A 205 7.43 -11.44 -14.77
C TRP A 205 8.90 -11.09 -14.45
N ASP A 206 9.14 -10.34 -13.37
CA ASP A 206 10.50 -10.02 -12.94
C ASP A 206 11.27 -11.29 -12.57
N HIS A 207 10.64 -12.22 -11.84
CA HIS A 207 11.24 -13.50 -11.50
C HIS A 207 11.64 -14.33 -12.73
N LYS A 208 10.84 -14.34 -13.81
CA LYS A 208 11.20 -15.01 -15.07
C LYS A 208 12.44 -14.42 -15.71
N ILE A 209 12.60 -13.09 -15.67
CA ILE A 209 13.82 -12.42 -16.15
C ILE A 209 15.01 -12.73 -15.22
N VAL A 210 14.82 -12.76 -13.90
CA VAL A 210 15.87 -13.15 -12.94
C VAL A 210 16.37 -14.56 -13.20
N ASP A 211 15.47 -15.54 -13.37
CA ASP A 211 15.86 -16.91 -13.67
C ASP A 211 16.58 -17.02 -15.02
N TRP A 212 16.10 -16.30 -16.04
CA TRP A 212 16.83 -16.19 -17.31
C TRP A 212 18.23 -15.58 -17.13
N MET A 213 18.38 -14.51 -16.33
CA MET A 213 19.68 -13.91 -16.05
C MET A 213 20.61 -14.89 -15.31
N LYS A 214 20.10 -15.63 -14.33
CA LYS A 214 20.86 -16.67 -13.61
C LYS A 214 21.43 -17.69 -14.58
N ASP A 215 20.61 -18.19 -15.50
CA ASP A 215 21.02 -19.15 -16.51
C ASP A 215 22.07 -18.57 -17.48
N GLN A 216 21.86 -17.32 -17.94
CA GLN A 216 22.82 -16.63 -18.79
C GLN A 216 24.16 -16.36 -18.08
N ILE A 217 24.13 -15.98 -16.81
CA ILE A 217 25.33 -15.71 -16.01
C ILE A 217 26.11 -17.00 -15.81
N LYS A 218 25.42 -18.08 -15.44
CA LYS A 218 26.02 -19.40 -15.29
C LYS A 218 26.66 -19.88 -16.59
N ALA A 219 25.98 -19.70 -17.73
CA ALA A 219 26.47 -20.14 -19.03
C ALA A 219 27.66 -19.30 -19.55
N LYS A 220 27.61 -17.96 -19.44
CA LYS A 220 28.63 -17.07 -20.02
C LYS A 220 29.80 -16.76 -19.09
N TYR A 221 29.55 -16.73 -17.78
CA TYR A 221 30.53 -16.32 -16.77
C TYR A 221 30.92 -17.45 -15.82
N SER A 222 30.36 -18.65 -15.98
CA SER A 222 30.65 -19.82 -15.13
C SER A 222 30.47 -19.56 -13.62
N TYR A 223 29.51 -18.71 -13.26
CA TYR A 223 29.21 -18.33 -11.88
C TYR A 223 27.74 -18.56 -11.54
N ASP A 224 27.48 -19.13 -10.36
CA ASP A 224 26.13 -19.36 -9.86
C ASP A 224 25.78 -18.31 -8.80
N VAL A 225 24.91 -17.36 -9.16
CA VAL A 225 24.47 -16.27 -8.28
C VAL A 225 23.41 -16.71 -7.27
N SER A 226 22.91 -17.96 -7.32
CA SER A 226 21.73 -18.40 -6.56
C SER A 226 21.93 -18.36 -5.03
N GLY A 227 23.17 -18.45 -4.55
CA GLY A 227 23.51 -18.34 -3.12
C GLY A 227 23.83 -16.92 -2.66
N ASP A 228 23.95 -15.96 -3.58
CA ASP A 228 24.40 -14.60 -3.29
C ASP A 228 23.19 -13.66 -3.18
N LYS A 229 22.78 -13.36 -1.94
CA LYS A 229 21.62 -12.51 -1.66
C LYS A 229 21.77 -11.10 -2.25
N MET A 230 22.98 -10.55 -2.26
CA MET A 230 23.24 -9.20 -2.76
C MET A 230 23.16 -9.19 -4.29
N ALA A 231 23.76 -10.17 -4.96
CA ALA A 231 23.64 -10.32 -6.40
C ALA A 231 22.17 -10.54 -6.83
N LEU A 232 21.41 -11.37 -6.11
CA LEU A 232 20.00 -11.60 -6.40
C LEU A 232 19.13 -10.34 -6.25
N ALA A 233 19.41 -9.48 -5.27
CA ALA A 233 18.71 -8.21 -5.11
C ALA A 233 18.94 -7.29 -6.32
N ARG A 234 20.20 -7.18 -6.79
CA ARG A 234 20.56 -6.41 -7.99
C ARG A 234 19.94 -6.98 -9.27
N LEU A 235 19.92 -8.30 -9.40
CA LEU A 235 19.23 -8.98 -10.51
C LEU A 235 17.74 -8.63 -10.51
N LYS A 236 17.08 -8.61 -9.35
CA LYS A 236 15.65 -8.29 -9.26
C LYS A 236 15.36 -6.84 -9.70
N GLU A 237 16.18 -5.88 -9.29
CA GLU A 237 16.03 -4.48 -9.72
C GLU A 237 16.23 -4.32 -11.25
N GLU A 238 17.30 -4.91 -11.79
CA GLU A 238 17.56 -4.83 -13.23
C GLU A 238 16.51 -5.61 -14.05
N ALA A 239 15.93 -6.69 -13.50
CA ALA A 239 14.80 -7.39 -14.13
C ALA A 239 13.57 -6.48 -14.27
N GLU A 240 13.18 -5.77 -13.19
CA GLU A 240 12.07 -4.81 -13.23
C GLU A 240 12.34 -3.72 -14.28
N ARG A 241 13.56 -3.17 -14.30
CA ARG A 241 13.96 -2.14 -15.25
C ARG A 241 13.94 -2.65 -16.69
N ALA A 242 14.45 -3.85 -16.94
CA ALA A 242 14.43 -4.50 -18.25
C ALA A 242 13.00 -4.72 -18.74
N LYS A 243 12.10 -5.26 -17.89
CA LYS A 243 10.68 -5.44 -18.18
C LYS A 243 10.00 -4.13 -18.59
N ILE A 244 10.21 -3.06 -17.82
CA ILE A 244 9.64 -1.74 -18.11
C ILE A 244 10.19 -1.21 -19.43
N THR A 245 11.51 -1.27 -19.63
CA THR A 245 12.16 -0.82 -20.87
C THR A 245 11.62 -1.55 -22.09
N LEU A 246 11.40 -2.88 -21.97
CA LEU A 246 10.85 -3.71 -23.04
C LEU A 246 9.38 -3.41 -23.35
N SER A 247 8.65 -2.69 -22.51
CA SER A 247 7.30 -2.21 -22.85
C SER A 247 7.33 -1.10 -23.91
N GLU A 248 8.44 -0.36 -23.99
CA GLU A 248 8.63 0.74 -24.96
C GLU A 248 9.57 0.34 -26.10
N SER A 249 10.65 -0.37 -25.80
CA SER A 249 11.71 -0.77 -26.74
C SER A 249 11.66 -2.25 -27.11
N LEU A 250 12.17 -2.60 -28.29
CA LEU A 250 12.23 -4.00 -28.76
C LEU A 250 13.39 -4.80 -28.14
N VAL A 251 14.39 -4.12 -27.61
CA VAL A 251 15.60 -4.69 -27.02
C VAL A 251 16.00 -3.84 -25.80
N THR A 252 16.59 -4.47 -24.78
CA THR A 252 17.22 -3.78 -23.65
C THR A 252 18.57 -4.42 -23.34
N ASN A 253 19.50 -3.60 -22.84
CA ASN A 253 20.81 -4.04 -22.36
C ASN A 253 20.80 -4.04 -20.84
N ILE A 254 21.18 -5.17 -20.25
CA ILE A 254 21.33 -5.36 -18.81
C ILE A 254 22.82 -5.32 -18.49
N SER A 255 23.22 -4.30 -17.73
CA SER A 255 24.60 -4.08 -17.29
C SER A 255 24.67 -4.17 -15.77
N LEU A 256 25.41 -5.16 -15.28
CA LEU A 256 25.61 -5.46 -13.87
C LEU A 256 27.11 -5.50 -13.58
N PRO A 257 27.75 -4.32 -13.42
CA PRO A 257 29.17 -4.24 -13.10
C PRO A 257 29.43 -4.72 -11.67
N PHE A 258 30.56 -5.37 -11.45
CA PHE A 258 31.00 -5.90 -10.16
C PHE A 258 29.91 -6.72 -9.46
N LEU A 259 29.21 -7.58 -10.19
CA LEU A 259 28.11 -8.37 -9.65
C LEU A 259 28.58 -9.29 -8.52
N ALA A 260 29.72 -9.94 -8.71
CA ALA A 260 30.32 -10.85 -7.74
C ALA A 260 31.85 -10.92 -7.92
N MET A 261 32.53 -11.54 -6.95
CA MET A 261 33.97 -11.82 -7.02
C MET A 261 34.20 -13.30 -7.32
N SER A 262 34.95 -13.60 -8.38
CA SER A 262 35.40 -14.95 -8.71
C SER A 262 36.88 -15.14 -8.38
N ALA A 263 37.36 -16.38 -8.45
CA ALA A 263 38.80 -16.68 -8.37
C ALA A 263 39.64 -15.96 -9.45
N ASN A 264 39.02 -15.56 -10.58
CA ASN A 264 39.68 -14.88 -11.70
C ASN A 264 39.46 -13.35 -11.69
N GLY A 265 38.90 -12.80 -10.60
CA GLY A 265 38.60 -11.37 -10.47
C GLY A 265 37.10 -11.05 -10.52
N PRO A 266 36.74 -9.75 -10.59
CA PRO A 266 35.35 -9.30 -10.55
C PRO A 266 34.56 -9.73 -11.79
N ILE A 267 33.34 -10.18 -11.58
CA ILE A 267 32.41 -10.54 -12.65
C ILE A 267 31.59 -9.31 -13.04
N ASN A 268 31.73 -8.89 -14.30
CA ASN A 268 30.92 -7.82 -14.91
C ASN A 268 29.99 -8.46 -15.94
N VAL A 269 28.67 -8.38 -15.69
CA VAL A 269 27.67 -9.02 -16.54
C VAL A 269 27.09 -8.02 -17.53
N GLU A 270 27.10 -8.38 -18.80
CA GLU A 270 26.49 -7.64 -19.91
C GLU A 270 25.61 -8.61 -20.70
N LEU A 271 24.30 -8.37 -20.70
CA LEU A 271 23.32 -9.21 -21.38
C LEU A 271 22.43 -8.33 -22.27
N GLU A 272 22.06 -8.85 -23.43
CA GLU A 272 21.03 -8.27 -24.29
C GLU A 272 19.77 -9.13 -24.15
N LEU A 273 18.62 -8.51 -23.88
CA LEU A 273 17.32 -9.18 -23.82
C LEU A 273 16.38 -8.56 -24.86
N LYS A 274 15.81 -9.40 -25.72
CA LYS A 274 14.83 -8.97 -26.74
C LYS A 274 13.40 -9.11 -26.22
N ARG A 275 12.50 -8.23 -26.66
CA ARG A 275 11.06 -8.29 -26.32
C ARG A 275 10.46 -9.63 -26.71
N SER A 276 10.81 -10.18 -27.88
CA SER A 276 10.32 -11.48 -28.33
C SER A 276 10.76 -12.64 -27.43
N GLU A 277 11.95 -12.57 -26.84
CA GLU A 277 12.43 -13.58 -25.88
C GLU A 277 11.70 -13.44 -24.55
N PHE A 278 11.52 -12.20 -24.08
CA PHE A 278 10.74 -11.88 -22.89
C PHE A 278 9.27 -12.33 -22.99
N GLU A 279 8.60 -12.01 -24.08
CA GLU A 279 7.21 -12.43 -24.32
C GLU A 279 7.12 -13.97 -24.38
N LYS A 280 8.06 -14.63 -25.04
CA LYS A 280 8.10 -16.10 -25.11
C LYS A 280 8.30 -16.74 -23.74
N MET A 281 9.21 -16.23 -22.91
CA MET A 281 9.49 -16.83 -21.59
C MET A 281 8.41 -16.53 -20.54
N THR A 282 7.53 -15.56 -20.80
CA THR A 282 6.44 -15.16 -19.89
C THR A 282 5.04 -15.46 -20.44
N GLU A 283 4.95 -16.19 -21.56
CA GLU A 283 3.68 -16.55 -22.20
C GLU A 283 2.74 -17.31 -21.26
N ASP A 284 3.28 -18.18 -20.40
CA ASP A 284 2.49 -18.93 -19.41
C ASP A 284 1.80 -18.00 -18.40
N LEU A 285 2.48 -16.95 -17.96
CA LEU A 285 1.92 -15.95 -17.05
C LEU A 285 0.85 -15.09 -17.75
N LEU A 286 1.09 -14.69 -19.00
CA LEU A 286 0.12 -13.96 -19.79
C LEU A 286 -1.16 -14.79 -20.01
N MET A 287 -1.01 -16.07 -20.35
CA MET A 287 -2.15 -16.97 -20.59
C MET A 287 -2.95 -17.27 -19.32
N ARG A 288 -2.35 -17.20 -18.13
CA ARG A 288 -3.09 -17.27 -16.85
C ARG A 288 -4.11 -16.15 -16.70
N THR A 289 -3.89 -14.97 -17.30
CA THR A 289 -4.84 -13.85 -17.24
C THR A 289 -6.13 -14.08 -18.04
N LYS A 290 -6.07 -14.95 -19.06
CA LYS A 290 -7.20 -15.20 -19.98
C LYS A 290 -8.38 -15.89 -19.30
N LYS A 291 -8.11 -16.81 -18.37
CA LYS A 291 -9.18 -17.57 -17.69
C LYS A 291 -10.05 -16.66 -16.82
N PRO A 292 -9.50 -15.85 -15.88
CA PRO A 292 -10.33 -14.92 -15.10
C PRO A 292 -11.13 -13.94 -15.97
N LEU A 293 -10.53 -13.46 -17.07
CA LEU A 293 -11.21 -12.59 -18.04
C LEU A 293 -12.46 -13.24 -18.65
N LEU A 294 -12.36 -14.52 -19.07
CA LEU A 294 -13.49 -15.26 -19.62
C LEU A 294 -14.51 -15.67 -18.54
N ASP A 295 -14.03 -16.06 -17.36
CA ASP A 295 -14.86 -16.46 -16.23
C ASP A 295 -15.74 -15.28 -15.76
N ALA A 296 -15.17 -14.07 -15.63
CA ALA A 296 -15.94 -12.88 -15.25
C ALA A 296 -17.08 -12.59 -16.23
N LEU A 297 -16.82 -12.67 -17.54
CA LEU A 297 -17.85 -12.45 -18.58
C LEU A 297 -18.96 -13.50 -18.52
N LYS A 298 -18.59 -14.77 -18.35
CA LYS A 298 -19.53 -15.88 -18.21
C LYS A 298 -20.40 -15.70 -16.97
N ASP A 299 -19.80 -15.35 -15.83
CA ASP A 299 -20.49 -15.15 -14.57
C ASP A 299 -21.47 -13.97 -14.60
N ALA A 300 -21.13 -12.90 -15.32
CA ALA A 300 -22.04 -11.78 -15.57
C ALA A 300 -23.16 -12.13 -16.58
N ASN A 301 -23.09 -13.30 -17.21
CA ASN A 301 -23.99 -13.73 -18.28
C ASN A 301 -24.05 -12.73 -19.46
N LEU A 302 -22.88 -12.22 -19.86
CA LEU A 302 -22.73 -11.24 -20.93
C LEU A 302 -21.89 -11.80 -22.09
N LYS A 303 -21.91 -11.08 -23.20
CA LYS A 303 -20.96 -11.21 -24.31
C LYS A 303 -20.05 -9.98 -24.32
N PHE A 304 -18.86 -10.09 -24.91
CA PHE A 304 -17.96 -8.95 -25.06
C PHE A 304 -18.58 -7.79 -25.87
N THR A 305 -19.54 -8.09 -26.75
CA THR A 305 -20.32 -7.09 -27.50
C THR A 305 -21.24 -6.25 -26.61
N ASP A 306 -21.62 -6.75 -25.43
CA ASP A 306 -22.50 -6.06 -24.49
C ASP A 306 -21.72 -5.07 -23.62
N LEU A 307 -20.40 -5.19 -23.58
CA LEU A 307 -19.52 -4.23 -22.91
C LEU A 307 -19.44 -2.95 -23.74
N HIS A 308 -19.33 -1.82 -23.07
CA HIS A 308 -19.13 -0.52 -23.71
C HIS A 308 -17.64 -0.20 -23.75
N GLU A 309 -16.95 -0.36 -22.61
CA GLU A 309 -15.55 0.04 -22.42
C GLU A 309 -14.75 -1.07 -21.71
N VAL A 310 -13.45 -1.11 -22.01
CA VAL A 310 -12.47 -1.97 -21.32
C VAL A 310 -11.41 -1.05 -20.71
N LEU A 311 -11.32 -1.02 -19.39
CA LEU A 311 -10.39 -0.20 -18.64
C LEU A 311 -9.17 -1.04 -18.24
N LEU A 312 -7.96 -0.52 -18.45
CA LEU A 312 -6.73 -1.13 -17.96
C LEU A 312 -6.26 -0.39 -16.71
N VAL A 313 -6.00 -1.15 -15.64
CA VAL A 313 -5.54 -0.65 -14.35
C VAL A 313 -4.27 -1.40 -13.95
N GLY A 314 -3.36 -0.73 -13.25
CA GLY A 314 -2.09 -1.32 -12.82
C GLY A 314 -0.98 -1.24 -13.87
N GLY A 315 0.24 -0.98 -13.40
CA GLY A 315 1.39 -0.71 -14.27
C GLY A 315 1.79 -1.86 -15.20
N SER A 316 1.48 -3.11 -14.85
CA SER A 316 1.80 -4.27 -15.70
C SER A 316 0.92 -4.36 -16.94
N THR A 317 -0.19 -3.62 -17.01
CA THR A 317 -1.00 -3.48 -18.25
C THR A 317 -0.32 -2.64 -19.34
N ARG A 318 0.80 -1.96 -19.02
CA ARG A 318 1.61 -1.23 -20.00
C ARG A 318 2.37 -2.15 -20.96
N MET A 319 2.50 -3.43 -20.64
CA MET A 319 3.14 -4.41 -21.52
C MET A 319 2.33 -4.60 -22.81
N PRO A 320 2.93 -4.44 -24.02
CA PRO A 320 2.21 -4.57 -25.29
C PRO A 320 1.49 -5.91 -25.46
N ALA A 321 2.09 -7.02 -25.00
CA ALA A 321 1.48 -8.34 -25.06
C ALA A 321 0.17 -8.45 -24.25
N VAL A 322 0.08 -7.74 -23.10
CA VAL A 322 -1.15 -7.70 -22.28
C VAL A 322 -2.24 -6.93 -23.02
N GLN A 323 -1.93 -5.74 -23.54
CA GLN A 323 -2.92 -4.93 -24.28
C GLN A 323 -3.43 -5.67 -25.51
N LYS A 324 -2.52 -6.34 -26.24
CA LYS A 324 -2.86 -7.14 -27.41
C LYS A 324 -3.77 -8.32 -27.04
N LEU A 325 -3.47 -9.05 -25.97
CA LEU A 325 -4.33 -10.15 -25.50
C LEU A 325 -5.73 -9.63 -25.13
N VAL A 326 -5.81 -8.52 -24.41
CA VAL A 326 -7.10 -7.94 -24.03
C VAL A 326 -7.90 -7.51 -25.27
N GLU A 327 -7.26 -6.86 -26.24
CA GLU A 327 -7.91 -6.46 -27.49
C GLU A 327 -8.37 -7.67 -28.33
N GLU A 328 -7.52 -8.70 -28.46
CA GLU A 328 -7.85 -9.94 -29.19
C GLU A 328 -9.00 -10.72 -28.54
N VAL A 329 -9.03 -10.80 -27.20
CA VAL A 329 -10.04 -11.56 -26.48
C VAL A 329 -11.38 -10.81 -26.43
N THR A 330 -11.33 -9.49 -26.18
CA THR A 330 -12.54 -8.67 -26.03
C THR A 330 -13.08 -8.14 -27.35
N GLY A 331 -12.26 -8.10 -28.41
CA GLY A 331 -12.59 -7.42 -29.67
C GLY A 331 -12.71 -5.89 -29.53
N LYS A 332 -12.25 -5.32 -28.42
CA LYS A 332 -12.35 -3.89 -28.11
C LYS A 332 -10.97 -3.33 -27.80
N LYS A 333 -10.69 -2.15 -28.35
CA LYS A 333 -9.50 -1.40 -27.99
C LYS A 333 -9.63 -0.90 -26.54
N PRO A 334 -8.65 -1.15 -25.67
CA PRO A 334 -8.71 -0.67 -24.30
C PRO A 334 -8.74 0.87 -24.22
N ASN A 335 -9.44 1.36 -23.20
CA ASN A 335 -9.65 2.78 -22.94
C ASN A 335 -8.43 3.37 -22.21
N ASN A 336 -7.85 4.42 -22.80
CA ASN A 336 -6.65 5.09 -22.27
C ASN A 336 -6.96 6.45 -21.63
N SER A 337 -8.22 6.73 -21.28
CA SER A 337 -8.62 8.01 -20.67
C SER A 337 -8.31 8.10 -19.18
N ILE A 338 -8.05 6.96 -18.53
CA ILE A 338 -7.69 6.88 -17.11
C ILE A 338 -6.18 6.71 -16.94
N ASN A 339 -5.64 7.22 -15.83
CA ASN A 339 -4.27 6.93 -15.44
C ASN A 339 -4.24 5.60 -14.65
N PRO A 340 -3.63 4.53 -15.19
CA PRO A 340 -3.67 3.20 -14.57
C PRO A 340 -2.96 3.14 -13.20
N ASP A 341 -2.11 4.12 -12.88
CA ASP A 341 -1.37 4.18 -11.61
C ASP A 341 -2.09 4.99 -10.53
N GLU A 342 -3.10 5.80 -10.87
CA GLU A 342 -3.73 6.76 -9.94
C GLU A 342 -5.22 6.52 -9.73
N VAL A 343 -5.90 5.95 -10.73
CA VAL A 343 -7.37 5.82 -10.82
C VAL A 343 -7.99 5.13 -9.60
N VAL A 344 -7.27 4.17 -9.03
CA VAL A 344 -7.70 3.42 -7.84
C VAL A 344 -7.77 4.34 -6.61
N SER A 345 -6.71 5.10 -6.32
CA SER A 345 -6.69 6.04 -5.20
C SER A 345 -7.73 7.16 -5.36
N VAL A 346 -7.93 7.62 -6.60
CA VAL A 346 -8.93 8.63 -6.96
C VAL A 346 -10.33 8.11 -6.66
N GLY A 347 -10.63 6.87 -7.06
CA GLY A 347 -11.86 6.18 -6.71
C GLY A 347 -12.08 6.05 -5.21
N ALA A 348 -11.04 5.68 -4.46
CA ALA A 348 -11.10 5.58 -3.01
C ALA A 348 -11.42 6.96 -2.36
N ALA A 349 -10.87 8.05 -2.89
CA ALA A 349 -11.17 9.40 -2.39
C ALA A 349 -12.62 9.82 -2.69
N ILE A 350 -13.14 9.46 -3.88
CA ILE A 350 -14.55 9.66 -4.24
C ILE A 350 -15.46 8.87 -3.29
N GLN A 351 -15.13 7.62 -3.00
CA GLN A 351 -15.85 6.80 -2.01
C GLN A 351 -15.84 7.47 -0.62
N GLY A 352 -14.72 8.05 -0.21
CA GLY A 352 -14.63 8.85 1.01
C GLY A 352 -15.62 10.03 1.00
N ALA A 353 -15.69 10.79 -0.10
CA ALA A 353 -16.66 11.88 -0.23
C ALA A 353 -18.13 11.41 -0.24
N VAL A 354 -18.43 10.23 -0.82
CA VAL A 354 -19.77 9.63 -0.74
C VAL A 354 -20.14 9.34 0.71
N LEU A 355 -19.22 8.76 1.49
CA LEU A 355 -19.44 8.47 2.92
C LEU A 355 -19.55 9.74 3.78
N ALA A 356 -18.83 10.81 3.41
CA ALA A 356 -18.94 12.11 4.06
C ALA A 356 -20.23 12.88 3.69
N GLY A 357 -20.99 12.41 2.69
CA GLY A 357 -22.20 13.08 2.18
C GLY A 357 -21.92 14.25 1.24
N ASP A 358 -20.68 14.39 0.77
CA ASP A 358 -20.26 15.44 -0.16
C ASP A 358 -20.68 15.18 -1.60
N ILE A 359 -20.66 13.90 -1.97
CA ILE A 359 -21.17 13.40 -3.25
C ILE A 359 -22.49 12.68 -2.97
N LYS A 360 -23.55 13.16 -3.59
CA LYS A 360 -24.91 12.59 -3.49
C LYS A 360 -25.22 11.79 -4.75
N ASP A 361 -26.25 10.95 -4.66
CA ASP A 361 -26.79 10.18 -5.79
C ASP A 361 -25.74 9.27 -6.44
N VAL A 362 -24.93 8.65 -5.59
CA VAL A 362 -24.01 7.56 -5.93
C VAL A 362 -24.30 6.40 -4.98
N LEU A 363 -24.67 5.25 -5.54
CA LEU A 363 -24.87 4.01 -4.81
C LEU A 363 -23.86 2.98 -5.32
N LEU A 364 -23.11 2.36 -4.41
CA LEU A 364 -22.17 1.31 -4.76
C LEU A 364 -22.68 -0.03 -4.23
N LEU A 365 -22.85 -0.99 -5.14
CA LEU A 365 -23.25 -2.36 -4.87
C LEU A 365 -22.10 -3.29 -5.29
N ASP A 366 -21.35 -3.79 -4.32
CA ASP A 366 -20.26 -4.73 -4.54
C ASP A 366 -20.74 -6.17 -4.32
N VAL A 367 -19.89 -7.17 -4.57
CA VAL A 367 -20.22 -8.60 -4.45
C VAL A 367 -19.16 -9.38 -3.68
N THR A 368 -19.53 -10.56 -3.16
CA THR A 368 -18.55 -11.53 -2.65
C THR A 368 -17.87 -12.29 -3.80
N PRO A 369 -16.53 -12.41 -3.86
CA PRO A 369 -15.82 -13.03 -4.99
C PRO A 369 -15.92 -14.56 -5.02
N LEU A 370 -16.27 -15.19 -3.89
CA LEU A 370 -16.26 -16.65 -3.72
C LEU A 370 -17.50 -17.12 -2.96
N THR A 371 -17.95 -18.33 -3.27
CA THR A 371 -19.06 -19.00 -2.61
C THR A 371 -18.69 -19.33 -1.16
N LEU A 372 -19.58 -18.97 -0.23
CA LEU A 372 -19.50 -19.35 1.19
C LEU A 372 -20.49 -20.48 1.47
N GLY A 373 -20.01 -21.48 2.20
CA GLY A 373 -20.80 -22.65 2.55
C GLY A 373 -20.38 -23.30 3.85
N ILE A 374 -21.05 -24.39 4.19
CA ILE A 374 -20.68 -25.25 5.31
C ILE A 374 -20.47 -26.69 4.87
N VAL A 375 -19.64 -27.42 5.61
CA VAL A 375 -19.47 -28.87 5.41
C VAL A 375 -20.64 -29.62 6.01
N VAL A 376 -21.24 -30.50 5.21
CA VAL A 376 -22.30 -31.43 5.62
C VAL A 376 -21.79 -32.88 5.58
N GLU A 377 -22.66 -33.85 5.86
CA GLU A 377 -22.33 -35.28 5.84
C GLU A 377 -21.68 -35.69 4.49
N GLY A 378 -20.61 -36.48 4.56
CA GLY A 378 -19.86 -36.94 3.38
C GLY A 378 -18.78 -35.98 2.87
N GLU A 379 -18.34 -34.99 3.68
CA GLU A 379 -17.37 -33.95 3.30
C GLU A 379 -17.84 -33.07 2.12
N ILE A 380 -19.15 -32.98 1.91
CA ILE A 380 -19.75 -32.17 0.86
C ILE A 380 -19.96 -30.74 1.37
N VAL A 381 -19.70 -29.75 0.54
CA VAL A 381 -20.01 -28.34 0.84
C VAL A 381 -21.43 -28.01 0.41
N ALA A 382 -22.26 -27.58 1.36
CA ALA A 382 -23.54 -26.95 1.10
C ALA A 382 -23.34 -25.43 0.92
N PRO A 383 -23.56 -24.86 -0.29
CA PRO A 383 -23.40 -23.43 -0.52
C PRO A 383 -24.57 -22.64 0.09
N LEU A 384 -24.27 -21.55 0.82
CA LEU A 384 -25.29 -20.66 1.41
C LEU A 384 -25.31 -19.28 0.75
N ILE A 385 -24.13 -18.72 0.46
CA ILE A 385 -23.99 -17.47 -0.29
C ILE A 385 -23.12 -17.76 -1.51
N PRO A 386 -23.71 -17.88 -2.71
CA PRO A 386 -22.96 -18.05 -3.94
C PRO A 386 -22.02 -16.88 -4.23
N ARG A 387 -20.92 -17.11 -4.96
CA ARG A 387 -20.08 -16.04 -5.52
C ARG A 387 -20.90 -15.06 -6.34
N ASN A 388 -20.42 -13.83 -6.44
CA ASN A 388 -21.07 -12.68 -7.06
C ASN A 388 -22.42 -12.28 -6.44
N THR A 389 -22.75 -12.77 -5.23
CA THR A 389 -23.90 -12.24 -4.48
C THR A 389 -23.60 -10.82 -4.01
N THR A 390 -24.50 -9.88 -4.29
CA THR A 390 -24.41 -8.47 -3.83
C THR A 390 -24.31 -8.38 -2.31
N ILE A 391 -23.41 -7.51 -1.83
CA ILE A 391 -23.18 -7.25 -0.40
C ILE A 391 -23.59 -5.81 -0.04
N PRO A 392 -24.11 -5.57 1.20
CA PRO A 392 -24.24 -6.51 2.31
C PRO A 392 -25.42 -7.48 2.14
N VAL A 393 -25.31 -8.69 2.69
CA VAL A 393 -26.35 -9.73 2.58
C VAL A 393 -26.40 -10.61 3.82
N THR A 394 -27.59 -11.14 4.14
CA THR A 394 -27.76 -12.21 5.11
C THR A 394 -28.55 -13.36 4.48
N LYS A 395 -28.05 -14.59 4.60
CA LYS A 395 -28.72 -15.82 4.16
C LYS A 395 -28.71 -16.83 5.30
N SER A 396 -29.83 -17.52 5.49
CA SER A 396 -30.01 -18.51 6.55
C SER A 396 -30.56 -19.80 5.97
N GLN A 397 -30.09 -20.93 6.49
CA GLN A 397 -30.58 -22.25 6.12
C GLN A 397 -30.64 -23.15 7.36
N ILE A 398 -31.67 -24.02 7.41
CA ILE A 398 -31.85 -24.96 8.51
C ILE A 398 -31.14 -26.27 8.16
N PHE A 399 -30.31 -26.72 9.09
CA PHE A 399 -29.62 -28.01 9.12
C PHE A 399 -30.08 -28.82 10.34
N SER A 400 -29.61 -30.05 10.45
CA SER A 400 -29.94 -30.94 11.57
C SER A 400 -28.74 -31.82 11.95
N THR A 401 -28.85 -32.52 13.08
CA THR A 401 -27.88 -33.52 13.53
C THR A 401 -27.77 -34.70 12.57
N ALA A 402 -26.55 -35.24 12.46
CA ALA A 402 -26.20 -36.40 11.63
C ALA A 402 -26.32 -37.73 12.40
N ALA A 403 -26.37 -37.69 13.73
CA ALA A 403 -26.48 -38.87 14.60
C ALA A 403 -27.57 -38.71 15.68
N ASP A 404 -28.08 -39.85 16.16
CA ASP A 404 -29.05 -39.91 17.25
C ASP A 404 -28.42 -39.40 18.56
N ASN A 405 -29.18 -38.60 19.32
CA ASN A 405 -28.79 -38.03 20.61
C ASN A 405 -27.49 -37.20 20.56
N GLN A 406 -27.16 -36.62 19.40
CA GLN A 406 -26.01 -35.74 19.22
C GLN A 406 -26.17 -34.45 20.05
N SER A 407 -25.30 -34.26 21.05
CA SER A 407 -25.36 -33.14 22.00
C SER A 407 -24.72 -31.84 21.53
N ALA A 408 -23.95 -31.89 20.43
CA ALA A 408 -23.31 -30.74 19.81
C ALA A 408 -23.18 -30.91 18.29
N VAL A 409 -23.33 -29.82 17.53
CA VAL A 409 -23.11 -29.79 16.07
C VAL A 409 -21.89 -28.94 15.75
N THR A 410 -20.93 -29.51 15.03
CA THR A 410 -19.77 -28.79 14.51
C THR A 410 -20.13 -28.15 13.17
N ILE A 411 -20.01 -26.83 13.10
CA ILE A 411 -20.18 -26.05 11.88
C ILE A 411 -18.78 -25.76 11.33
N VAL A 412 -18.46 -26.33 10.17
CA VAL A 412 -17.20 -26.04 9.46
C VAL A 412 -17.53 -25.15 8.27
N ILE A 413 -16.97 -23.94 8.24
CA ILE A 413 -17.21 -22.94 7.20
C ILE A 413 -16.14 -23.06 6.12
N THR A 414 -16.56 -23.00 4.86
CA THR A 414 -15.68 -23.07 3.69
C THR A 414 -15.92 -21.93 2.71
N GLN A 415 -14.89 -21.60 1.94
CA GLN A 415 -14.95 -20.68 0.81
C GLN A 415 -14.37 -21.34 -0.45
N GLY A 416 -15.11 -21.31 -1.56
CA GLY A 416 -14.69 -21.83 -2.85
C GLY A 416 -15.80 -22.53 -3.62
N GLU A 417 -15.49 -22.93 -4.86
CA GLU A 417 -16.47 -23.43 -5.84
C GLU A 417 -16.47 -24.96 -5.98
N ARG A 418 -15.66 -25.68 -5.20
CA ARG A 418 -15.52 -27.13 -5.31
C ARG A 418 -16.59 -27.83 -4.46
N GLN A 419 -17.01 -29.03 -4.86
CA GLN A 419 -18.06 -29.76 -4.14
C GLN A 419 -17.56 -30.40 -2.83
N LEU A 420 -16.29 -30.80 -2.77
CA LEU A 420 -15.69 -31.45 -1.61
C LEU A 420 -14.98 -30.43 -0.74
N ALA A 421 -15.13 -30.53 0.57
CA ALA A 421 -14.56 -29.60 1.55
C ALA A 421 -13.03 -29.50 1.42
N ARG A 422 -12.33 -30.63 1.21
CA ARG A 422 -10.87 -30.70 1.06
C ARG A 422 -10.29 -29.90 -0.12
N ASP A 423 -11.12 -29.62 -1.12
CA ASP A 423 -10.73 -28.88 -2.32
C ASP A 423 -11.06 -27.37 -2.20
N ASN A 424 -11.64 -26.94 -1.07
CA ASN A 424 -11.97 -25.55 -0.78
C ASN A 424 -11.12 -25.03 0.38
N LYS A 425 -11.11 -23.70 0.55
CA LYS A 425 -10.48 -23.07 1.70
C LYS A 425 -11.40 -23.22 2.92
N ILE A 426 -10.92 -23.88 3.97
CA ILE A 426 -11.60 -23.87 5.27
C ILE A 426 -11.34 -22.51 5.93
N LEU A 427 -12.42 -21.85 6.34
CA LEU A 427 -12.36 -20.54 6.96
C LEU A 427 -12.30 -20.66 8.50
N GLY A 428 -13.11 -21.57 9.05
CA GLY A 428 -13.13 -21.78 10.48
C GLY A 428 -14.11 -22.87 10.86
N GLN A 429 -14.13 -23.21 12.14
CA GLN A 429 -15.11 -24.13 12.69
C GLN A 429 -15.49 -23.75 14.11
N PHE A 430 -16.72 -24.04 14.50
CA PHE A 430 -17.19 -23.87 15.87
C PHE A 430 -18.26 -24.91 16.21
N ASN A 431 -18.42 -25.17 17.50
CA ASN A 431 -19.40 -26.11 18.01
C ASN A 431 -20.60 -25.36 18.58
N LEU A 432 -21.80 -25.72 18.15
CA LEU A 432 -23.04 -25.39 18.84
C LEU A 432 -23.35 -26.51 19.83
N GLU A 433 -23.10 -26.26 21.11
CA GLU A 433 -23.29 -27.25 22.19
C GLU A 433 -24.66 -27.15 22.86
N GLY A 434 -25.02 -28.22 23.57
CA GLY A 434 -26.20 -28.25 24.43
C GLY A 434 -27.49 -28.45 23.66
N ILE A 435 -27.43 -29.24 22.60
CA ILE A 435 -28.58 -29.74 21.83
C ILE A 435 -29.25 -30.87 22.63
N ASP A 436 -30.56 -30.78 22.80
CA ASP A 436 -31.33 -31.80 23.52
C ASP A 436 -31.27 -33.16 22.79
N PRO A 437 -31.21 -34.29 23.52
CA PRO A 437 -31.26 -35.62 22.92
C PRO A 437 -32.52 -35.82 22.06
N ALA A 438 -32.32 -36.11 20.77
CA ALA A 438 -33.37 -36.40 19.81
C ALA A 438 -32.83 -37.34 18.70
N PRO A 439 -33.71 -38.05 17.97
CA PRO A 439 -33.30 -38.80 16.78
C PRO A 439 -32.61 -37.91 15.74
N ARG A 440 -31.72 -38.49 14.92
CA ARG A 440 -31.07 -37.80 13.80
C ARG A 440 -32.12 -37.14 12.90
N GLY A 441 -31.80 -35.96 12.36
CA GLY A 441 -32.72 -35.23 11.49
C GLY A 441 -33.83 -34.42 12.21
N VAL A 442 -33.94 -34.50 13.54
CA VAL A 442 -34.99 -33.79 14.31
C VAL A 442 -34.58 -32.39 14.79
N PRO A 443 -33.39 -32.16 15.38
CA PRO A 443 -32.97 -30.82 15.82
C PRO A 443 -32.93 -29.82 14.66
N GLN A 444 -33.46 -28.61 14.85
CA GLN A 444 -33.47 -27.57 13.83
C GLN A 444 -32.38 -26.54 14.12
N ILE A 445 -31.25 -26.68 13.43
CA ILE A 445 -30.09 -25.80 13.58
C ILE A 445 -30.10 -24.79 12.43
N GLU A 446 -30.50 -23.56 12.71
CA GLU A 446 -30.47 -22.46 11.74
C GLU A 446 -29.07 -21.87 11.67
N VAL A 447 -28.42 -22.03 10.52
CA VAL A 447 -27.11 -21.44 10.24
C VAL A 447 -27.31 -20.21 9.35
N SER A 448 -26.86 -19.06 9.82
CA SER A 448 -26.98 -17.76 9.17
C SER A 448 -25.62 -17.19 8.85
N PHE A 449 -25.41 -16.83 7.58
CA PHE A 449 -24.24 -16.12 7.08
C PHE A 449 -24.63 -14.67 6.83
N SER A 450 -23.83 -13.73 7.33
CA SER A 450 -23.94 -12.30 7.07
C SER A 450 -22.63 -11.78 6.51
N ILE A 451 -22.69 -11.02 5.42
CA ILE A 451 -21.54 -10.30 4.87
C ILE A 451 -21.83 -8.80 4.96
N ASP A 452 -20.91 -8.03 5.53
CA ASP A 452 -21.06 -6.58 5.68
C ASP A 452 -20.60 -5.80 4.43
N VAL A 453 -20.64 -4.46 4.50
CA VAL A 453 -20.23 -3.55 3.42
C VAL A 453 -18.74 -3.55 3.09
N ASN A 454 -17.91 -4.18 3.93
CA ASN A 454 -16.46 -4.35 3.73
C ASN A 454 -16.11 -5.75 3.19
N GLY A 455 -17.11 -6.62 3.01
CA GLY A 455 -16.92 -8.01 2.66
C GLY A 455 -16.56 -8.91 3.85
N ILE A 456 -16.73 -8.45 5.10
CA ILE A 456 -16.42 -9.22 6.30
C ILE A 456 -17.58 -10.16 6.62
N THR A 457 -17.26 -11.45 6.81
CA THR A 457 -18.25 -12.51 7.02
C THR A 457 -18.46 -12.83 8.50
N LYS A 458 -19.72 -12.98 8.92
CA LYS A 458 -20.13 -13.44 10.25
C LYS A 458 -21.08 -14.63 10.11
N VAL A 459 -20.83 -15.70 10.87
CA VAL A 459 -21.62 -16.94 10.83
C VAL A 459 -22.20 -17.22 12.21
N THR A 460 -23.51 -17.40 12.27
CA THR A 460 -24.25 -17.71 13.49
C THR A 460 -24.99 -19.02 13.31
N ALA A 461 -24.86 -19.94 14.26
CA ALA A 461 -25.68 -21.14 14.34
C ALA A 461 -26.59 -21.05 15.57
N LYS A 462 -27.87 -21.28 15.37
CA LYS A 462 -28.90 -21.20 16.42
C LYS A 462 -29.76 -22.46 16.42
N ASP A 463 -29.89 -23.10 17.57
CA ASP A 463 -30.90 -24.13 17.77
C ASP A 463 -32.26 -23.47 17.99
N LYS A 464 -33.21 -23.71 17.08
CA LYS A 464 -34.55 -23.11 17.13
C LYS A 464 -35.38 -23.59 18.32
N LYS A 465 -35.05 -24.73 18.93
CA LYS A 465 -35.76 -25.25 20.09
C LYS A 465 -35.30 -24.59 21.38
N THR A 466 -33.99 -24.57 21.63
CA THR A 466 -33.42 -24.04 22.88
C THR A 466 -33.11 -22.54 22.82
N ASN A 467 -33.12 -21.93 21.63
CA ASN A 467 -32.61 -20.58 21.36
C ASN A 467 -31.13 -20.37 21.71
N LYS A 468 -30.38 -21.43 22.01
CA LYS A 468 -28.93 -21.34 22.15
C LYS A 468 -28.34 -21.00 20.79
N GLU A 469 -27.45 -20.03 20.77
CA GLU A 469 -26.70 -19.65 19.59
C GLU A 469 -25.21 -19.59 19.88
N GLN A 470 -24.45 -19.82 18.84
CA GLN A 470 -23.02 -19.60 18.80
C GLN A 470 -22.72 -18.84 17.52
N THR A 471 -21.87 -17.84 17.64
CA THR A 471 -21.53 -16.95 16.55
C THR A 471 -20.03 -16.84 16.47
N ILE A 472 -19.52 -16.95 15.26
CA ILE A 472 -18.15 -16.56 14.96
C ILE A 472 -18.18 -15.47 13.90
N THR A 473 -17.37 -14.45 14.10
CA THR A 473 -16.93 -13.63 12.97
C THR A 473 -15.87 -14.46 12.27
N ILE A 474 -15.99 -14.63 10.96
CA ILE A 474 -14.99 -15.32 10.14
C ILE A 474 -13.81 -14.37 10.00
N SER A 475 -13.06 -14.17 11.07
CA SER A 475 -11.71 -13.64 11.03
C SER A 475 -10.81 -14.84 10.78
N ASN A 476 -10.50 -15.12 9.52
CA ASN A 476 -9.55 -16.16 9.16
C ASN A 476 -8.18 -15.77 9.69
N THR A 477 -7.88 -16.07 10.96
CA THR A 477 -6.54 -15.94 11.53
C THR A 477 -5.82 -14.66 11.05
N SER A 478 -6.48 -13.50 11.11
CA SER A 478 -5.71 -12.34 11.51
C SER A 478 -5.27 -12.74 12.91
N LYS A 479 -4.00 -13.15 13.03
CA LYS A 479 -3.48 -13.67 14.31
C LYS A 479 -3.52 -12.61 15.39
N LEU A 480 -3.82 -11.36 15.01
CA LEU A 480 -3.91 -10.23 15.88
C LEU A 480 -5.28 -10.23 16.53
N SER A 481 -5.32 -10.68 17.78
CA SER A 481 -6.38 -10.30 18.70
C SER A 481 -6.51 -8.79 18.79
N ASP A 482 -7.68 -8.29 19.22
CA ASP A 482 -7.87 -6.86 19.48
C ASP A 482 -6.78 -6.33 20.43
N GLU A 483 -6.36 -7.12 21.42
CA GLU A 483 -5.25 -6.81 22.33
C GLU A 483 -3.90 -6.66 21.60
N GLU A 484 -3.60 -7.52 20.63
CA GLU A 484 -2.38 -7.41 19.82
C GLU A 484 -2.43 -6.21 18.88
N VAL A 485 -3.60 -5.91 18.29
CA VAL A 485 -3.79 -4.69 17.49
C VAL A 485 -3.58 -3.46 18.35
N GLU A 486 -4.18 -3.38 19.54
CA GLU A 486 -3.97 -2.28 20.49
C GLU A 486 -2.50 -2.14 20.90
N LYS A 487 -1.83 -3.26 21.17
CA LYS A 487 -0.39 -3.27 21.46
C LYS A 487 0.42 -2.73 20.27
N MET A 488 0.10 -3.16 19.05
CA MET A 488 0.79 -2.68 17.84
C MET A 488 0.50 -1.21 17.54
N VAL A 489 -0.72 -0.73 17.78
CA VAL A 489 -1.07 0.70 17.69
C VAL A 489 -0.19 1.49 18.66
N LYS A 490 -0.09 1.03 19.91
CA LYS A 490 0.75 1.68 20.92
C LYS A 490 2.24 1.65 20.54
N GLU A 491 2.76 0.51 20.10
CA GLU A 491 4.14 0.39 19.60
C GLU A 491 4.36 1.33 18.39
N ALA A 492 3.40 1.43 17.47
CA ALA A 492 3.48 2.33 16.32
C ALA A 492 3.46 3.81 16.72
N GLU A 493 2.70 4.17 17.75
CA GLU A 493 2.71 5.51 18.35
C GLU A 493 4.04 5.82 19.04
N GLU A 494 4.56 4.92 19.87
CA GLU A 494 5.86 5.05 20.53
C GLU A 494 6.98 5.22 19.50
N ASN A 495 7.02 4.36 18.47
CA ASN A 495 7.97 4.47 17.36
C ASN A 495 7.85 5.80 16.61
N ARG A 496 6.63 6.31 16.41
CA ARG A 496 6.41 7.60 15.73
C ARG A 496 6.94 8.76 16.55
N GLU A 497 6.76 8.75 17.87
CA GLU A 497 7.32 9.77 18.76
C GLU A 497 8.85 9.67 18.84
N GLU A 498 9.42 8.47 18.85
CA GLU A 498 10.86 8.26 18.75
C GLU A 498 11.44 8.78 17.42
N ASP A 499 10.78 8.47 16.29
CA ASP A 499 11.18 8.94 14.96
C ASP A 499 11.12 10.47 14.87
N LYS A 500 10.04 11.09 15.40
CA LYS A 500 9.93 12.56 15.50
C LYS A 500 11.05 13.16 16.34
N LYS A 501 11.36 12.55 17.49
CA LYS A 501 12.44 13.00 18.37
C LYS A 501 13.79 12.94 17.65
N LYS A 502 14.16 11.78 17.08
CA LYS A 502 15.42 11.62 16.33
C LYS A 502 15.50 12.61 15.17
N ARG A 503 14.40 12.79 14.43
CA ARG A 503 14.34 13.80 13.36
C ARG A 503 14.59 15.21 13.89
N HIS A 504 13.96 15.59 15.00
CA HIS A 504 14.19 16.89 15.65
C HIS A 504 15.65 17.07 16.04
N GLU A 505 16.26 16.05 16.66
CA GLU A 505 17.68 16.05 17.03
C GLU A 505 18.59 16.28 15.80
N ILE A 506 18.28 15.65 14.67
CA ILE A 506 19.00 15.86 13.40
C ILE A 506 18.78 17.28 12.86
N GLU A 507 17.55 17.77 12.85
CA GLU A 507 17.22 19.13 12.37
C GLU A 507 17.95 20.20 13.20
N VAL A 508 17.96 20.05 14.53
CA VAL A 508 18.71 20.93 15.45
C VAL A 508 20.22 20.82 15.21
N THR A 509 20.75 19.61 14.98
CA THR A 509 22.17 19.39 14.66
C THR A 509 22.57 20.11 13.38
N VAL A 510 21.82 19.92 12.29
CA VAL A 510 22.09 20.56 11.00
C VAL A 510 21.99 22.08 11.11
N ARG A 511 20.99 22.60 11.83
CA ARG A 511 20.86 24.04 12.10
C ARG A 511 22.06 24.57 12.90
N ALA A 512 22.52 23.83 13.89
CA ALA A 512 23.72 24.20 14.66
C ALA A 512 24.96 24.26 13.76
N GLU A 513 25.20 23.25 12.94
CA GLU A 513 26.34 23.22 12.00
C GLU A 513 26.29 24.38 11.00
N GLN A 514 25.11 24.70 10.44
CA GLN A 514 24.92 25.86 9.56
C GLN A 514 25.20 27.19 10.28
N THR A 515 24.75 27.29 11.52
CA THR A 515 24.96 28.47 12.38
C THR A 515 26.45 28.64 12.69
N LEU A 516 27.13 27.56 13.06
CA LEU A 516 28.57 27.54 13.31
C LEU A 516 29.38 27.96 12.09
N ASN A 517 29.02 27.45 10.89
CA ASN A 517 29.66 27.87 9.64
C ASN A 517 29.46 29.35 9.34
N THR A 518 28.27 29.90 9.65
CA THR A 518 28.00 31.34 9.49
C THR A 518 28.84 32.15 10.47
N LEU A 519 28.87 31.74 11.74
CA LEU A 519 29.69 32.35 12.78
C LEU A 519 31.18 32.33 12.41
N ASP A 520 31.70 31.20 11.92
CA ASP A 520 33.09 31.07 11.47
C ASP A 520 33.41 32.05 10.33
N LYS A 521 32.52 32.22 9.36
CA LYS A 521 32.71 33.21 8.28
C LYS A 521 32.68 34.64 8.82
N THR A 522 31.76 34.95 9.73
CA THR A 522 31.65 36.28 10.35
C THR A 522 32.90 36.60 11.16
N ILE A 523 33.39 35.69 12.01
CA ILE A 523 34.59 35.90 12.84
C ILE A 523 35.83 36.15 11.97
N ASN A 524 35.93 35.50 10.81
CA ASN A 524 37.07 35.59 9.91
C ASN A 524 36.97 36.73 8.87
N SER A 525 35.87 37.50 8.86
CA SER A 525 35.68 38.60 7.89
C SER A 525 36.51 39.84 8.24
N ASP A 526 36.80 40.67 7.23
CA ASP A 526 37.58 41.90 7.42
C ASP A 526 36.80 42.99 8.17
N GLU A 527 35.47 42.95 8.15
CA GLU A 527 34.63 43.81 9.01
C GLU A 527 34.74 43.43 10.49
N ALA A 528 34.79 42.13 10.80
CA ALA A 528 34.91 41.66 12.17
C ALA A 528 36.26 42.02 12.80
N LYS A 529 37.36 41.98 12.02
CA LYS A 529 38.69 42.47 12.47
C LYS A 529 38.70 43.97 12.81
N LYS A 530 37.76 44.76 12.29
CA LYS A 530 37.58 46.19 12.59
C LYS A 530 36.58 46.44 13.74
N ALA A 531 35.81 45.43 14.16
CA ALA A 531 34.68 45.56 15.06
C ALA A 531 35.02 45.43 16.57
N GLY A 532 36.24 45.76 16.99
CA GLY A 532 36.67 45.78 18.40
C GLY A 532 36.74 44.40 19.08
N GLU A 533 37.68 44.22 20.03
CA GLU A 533 37.91 42.91 20.69
C GLU A 533 36.69 42.40 21.48
N ASP A 534 35.90 43.30 22.08
CA ASP A 534 34.76 42.93 22.94
C ASP A 534 33.64 42.21 22.16
N LYS A 535 33.23 42.74 20.99
CA LYS A 535 32.19 42.10 20.16
C LYS A 535 32.65 40.78 19.55
N LEU A 536 33.93 40.70 19.18
CA LEU A 536 34.52 39.46 18.68
C LEU A 536 34.55 38.38 19.77
N GLY A 537 34.79 38.78 21.02
CA GLY A 537 34.74 37.91 22.19
C GLY A 537 33.34 37.36 22.49
N GLU A 538 32.30 38.18 22.34
CA GLU A 538 30.90 37.74 22.50
C GLU A 538 30.48 36.70 21.44
N ILE A 539 30.82 36.94 20.16
CA ILE A 539 30.50 36.02 19.07
C ILE A 539 31.23 34.68 19.25
N LYS A 540 32.50 34.70 19.67
CA LYS A 540 33.27 33.48 19.98
C LYS A 540 32.67 32.69 21.14
N LYS A 541 32.18 33.35 22.19
CA LYS A 541 31.49 32.68 23.31
C LYS A 541 30.22 31.97 22.85
N ILE A 542 29.42 32.61 21.99
CA ILE A 542 28.22 31.99 21.42
C ILE A 542 28.60 30.76 20.59
N GLN A 543 29.64 30.88 19.77
CA GLN A 543 30.15 29.78 18.95
C GLN A 543 30.64 28.59 19.80
N GLU A 544 31.43 28.85 20.85
CA GLU A 544 31.90 27.81 21.77
C GLU A 544 30.74 27.14 22.51
N ASN A 545 29.74 27.92 22.94
CA ASN A 545 28.55 27.38 23.59
C ASN A 545 27.77 26.44 22.65
N ILE A 546 27.54 26.85 21.40
CA ILE A 546 26.86 26.01 20.39
C ILE A 546 27.66 24.74 20.11
N LYS A 547 29.00 24.83 19.93
CA LYS A 547 29.88 23.65 19.74
C LYS A 547 29.78 22.69 20.92
N LYS A 548 29.88 23.21 22.15
CA LYS A 548 29.80 22.40 23.37
C LYS A 548 28.45 21.69 23.50
N LEU A 549 27.35 22.42 23.30
CA LEU A 549 26.00 21.83 23.40
C LEU A 549 25.75 20.77 22.33
N LEU A 550 26.33 20.94 21.13
CA LEU A 550 26.28 19.97 20.05
C LEU A 550 27.11 18.71 20.37
N GLU A 551 28.33 18.85 20.88
CA GLU A 551 29.19 17.73 21.31
C GLU A 551 28.58 16.95 22.48
N GLU A 552 27.97 17.65 23.45
CA GLU A 552 27.29 17.06 24.60
C GLU A 552 25.90 16.47 24.26
N LYS A 553 25.42 16.61 23.01
CA LYS A 553 24.09 16.16 22.55
C LYS A 553 22.93 16.70 23.39
N LYS A 554 23.03 17.95 23.86
CA LYS A 554 21.99 18.61 24.66
C LYS A 554 21.01 19.37 23.77
N TYR A 555 20.21 18.63 23.01
CA TYR A 555 19.39 19.19 21.92
C TYR A 555 18.39 20.27 22.35
N GLU A 556 17.76 20.14 23.52
CA GLU A 556 16.85 21.19 24.03
C GLU A 556 17.57 22.49 24.39
N GLU A 557 18.75 22.40 25.01
CA GLU A 557 19.57 23.57 25.35
C GLU A 557 20.19 24.18 24.10
N LEU A 558 20.63 23.34 23.15
CA LEU A 558 21.15 23.74 21.86
C LEU A 558 20.11 24.52 21.06
N GLU A 559 18.87 24.02 20.99
CA GLU A 559 17.78 24.70 20.29
C GLU A 559 17.46 26.06 20.91
N LYS A 560 17.42 26.15 22.25
CA LYS A 560 17.27 27.44 22.95
C LYS A 560 18.39 28.41 22.59
N ALA A 561 19.65 27.95 22.61
CA ALA A 561 20.79 28.78 22.24
C ALA A 561 20.72 29.26 20.78
N LEU A 562 20.28 28.41 19.84
CA LEU A 562 20.09 28.78 18.44
C LEU A 562 18.95 29.79 18.25
N ASN A 563 17.83 29.62 18.97
CA ASN A 563 16.71 30.56 18.91
C ASN A 563 17.08 31.93 19.51
N GLU A 564 17.83 31.95 20.62
CA GLU A 564 18.35 33.18 21.21
C GLU A 564 19.32 33.90 20.26
N PHE A 565 20.20 33.15 19.60
CA PHE A 565 21.10 33.70 18.58
C PHE A 565 20.34 34.34 17.41
N ASP A 566 19.33 33.65 16.88
CA ASP A 566 18.50 34.19 15.79
C ASP A 566 17.75 35.47 16.21
N GLN A 567 17.21 35.50 17.43
CA GLN A 567 16.56 36.70 17.98
C GLN A 567 17.54 37.87 18.15
N GLN A 568 18.77 37.62 18.60
CA GLN A 568 19.81 38.64 18.72
C GLN A 568 20.19 39.20 17.35
N ILE A 569 20.40 38.33 16.35
CA ILE A 569 20.70 38.72 14.98
C ILE A 569 19.55 39.54 14.37
N GLN A 570 18.31 39.10 14.54
CA GLN A 570 17.15 39.78 13.99
C GLN A 570 16.93 41.16 14.64
N SER A 571 17.10 41.25 15.97
CA SER A 571 17.05 42.52 16.70
C SER A 571 18.14 43.49 16.25
N ALA A 572 19.36 42.99 15.99
CA ALA A 572 20.46 43.80 15.45
C ALA A 572 20.15 44.32 14.04
N MET A 573 19.58 43.48 13.16
CA MET A 573 19.18 43.89 11.81
C MET A 573 18.04 44.94 11.82
N ASP A 574 17.04 44.76 12.69
CA ASP A 574 15.92 45.70 12.83
C ASP A 574 16.37 47.05 13.39
N PHE A 575 17.33 47.06 14.32
CA PHE A 575 17.96 48.28 14.81
C PHE A 575 18.74 49.02 13.70
N MET A 576 19.46 48.31 12.83
CA MET A 576 20.16 48.93 11.70
C MET A 576 19.17 49.52 10.67
N LYS A 577 18.09 48.80 10.35
CA LYS A 577 17.03 49.29 9.44
C LYS A 577 16.30 50.51 9.98
N LYS A 578 15.91 50.54 11.26
CA LYS A 578 15.19 51.68 11.87
C LYS A 578 16.03 52.96 11.94
N ASN A 579 17.36 52.82 12.00
CA ASN A 579 18.28 53.96 12.06
C ASN A 579 18.80 54.37 10.67
N ASN A 580 18.21 53.88 9.57
CA ASN A 580 18.66 54.16 8.19
C ASN A 580 20.16 53.86 7.96
N ILE A 581 20.71 52.88 8.70
CA ILE A 581 22.09 52.43 8.50
C ILE A 581 22.06 51.43 7.34
N ASN A 582 22.39 51.91 6.14
CA ASN A 582 22.51 51.05 4.97
C ASN A 582 23.74 50.13 5.15
N PRO A 583 23.65 48.80 4.94
CA PRO A 583 24.80 47.90 5.06
C PRO A 583 25.99 48.32 4.18
N GLU A 584 25.72 49.02 3.08
CA GLU A 584 26.73 49.56 2.16
C GLU A 584 27.35 50.90 2.61
N ASP A 585 26.73 51.66 3.52
CA ASP A 585 27.25 52.97 3.97
C ASP A 585 28.38 52.84 5.02
N LEU A 586 28.63 51.62 5.52
CA LEU A 586 29.82 51.32 6.35
C LEU A 586 31.12 51.24 5.52
N ASN A 587 31.02 51.19 4.17
CA ASN A 587 32.19 51.15 3.28
C ASN A 587 32.75 52.53 2.90
N LYS A 588 32.12 53.65 3.27
CA LYS A 588 32.53 55.00 2.79
C LYS A 588 33.18 55.93 3.82
N LYS A 589 33.34 55.54 5.09
CA LYS A 589 33.83 56.45 6.15
C LYS A 589 35.34 56.43 6.44
N ASN A 590 36.17 55.80 5.61
CA ASN A 590 37.63 55.72 5.85
C ASN A 590 38.53 56.56 4.93
N ASP A 591 37.99 57.36 4.00
CA ASP A 591 38.82 58.16 3.08
C ASP A 591 38.85 59.68 3.34
N GLU A 592 38.23 60.19 4.41
CA GLU A 592 38.18 61.65 4.65
C GLU A 592 39.03 62.17 5.84
N ASN A 593 40.02 61.43 6.34
CA ASN A 593 40.95 61.97 7.35
C ASN A 593 42.43 61.61 7.09
N LYS A 594 42.91 61.91 5.88
CA LYS A 594 44.33 62.13 5.60
C LYS A 594 44.50 63.37 4.72
N ASN A 595 44.60 64.52 5.36
CA ASN A 595 45.48 65.61 4.92
C ASN A 595 46.72 65.59 5.80
#